data_AF-A0A349FFM3-F1
#
_entry.id   AF-A0A349FFM3-F1
#
_cell.length_a   1.000
_cell.length_b   1.000
_cell.length_c   1.000
_cell.angle_alpha   90.00
_cell.angle_beta   90.00
_cell.angle_gamma   90.00
#
_symmetry.space_group_name_H-M   'P 1'
#
loop_
_entity.id
_entity.type
_entity.pdbx_description
1 polymer ?
#
loop_
_entity_poly.entity_id
_entity_poly.type
_entity_poly.pdbx_seq_one_letter_code
_entity_poly.pdbx_strand_id
1 'polypeptide(L)'
;MLLERIEIAGFRGIKRLSISFDQLTALIGENTWGKSSLLDTLSVALPPDGVPYQFELTDFHLDHSISHPQTQHLQIVLTLLAHDTREVQSRRYRKIKPVWVSDSEDAHRIYYRISASREQYDIQTHYDFLNRDGDPIALHHTQKIAQELMSLHPVIRLKDSRRFERTAESNGSFNERIEKRINNTCRRLMAIPGHVNKGEMRSSLKSMGMLVEHYFSFKSNTRMVHNQPRDGIFYTTKSDSISINDYVEQSNNKQTRLLLLGLLNAYLQAKGPNRLRRGARPILI
;
A
#
# COMPACT_ATOMS: atom_id res chain seq x y z
N MET A 1 2.53 0.39 -11.70
CA MET A 1 1.45 1.38 -11.63
C MET A 1 1.71 2.28 -10.46
N LEU A 2 1.25 3.52 -10.56
CA LEU A 2 1.19 4.52 -9.51
C LEU A 2 -0.29 4.81 -9.23
N LEU A 3 -0.66 5.04 -7.97
CA LEU A 3 -1.95 5.63 -7.65
C LEU A 3 -1.91 7.09 -8.05
N GLU A 4 -2.69 7.48 -9.05
CA GLU A 4 -2.71 8.85 -9.61
C GLU A 4 -3.79 9.69 -8.92
N ARG A 5 -4.95 9.09 -8.61
CA ARG A 5 -6.09 9.80 -8.04
C ARG A 5 -6.98 8.89 -7.22
N ILE A 6 -7.59 9.47 -6.19
CA ILE A 6 -8.71 8.89 -5.45
C ILE A 6 -9.89 9.85 -5.43
N GLU A 7 -11.08 9.30 -5.63
CA GLU A 7 -12.35 9.99 -5.48
C GLU A 7 -13.21 9.23 -4.48
N ILE A 8 -13.78 9.94 -3.51
CA ILE A 8 -14.54 9.38 -2.41
C ILE A 8 -15.87 10.11 -2.33
N ALA A 9 -16.96 9.37 -2.19
CA ALA A 9 -18.28 9.89 -1.89
C ALA A 9 -18.94 9.05 -0.80
N GLY A 10 -19.46 9.70 0.24
CA GLY A 10 -20.26 9.06 1.28
C GLY A 10 -19.53 8.10 2.21
N PHE A 11 -18.22 8.27 2.44
CA PHE A 11 -17.42 7.37 3.30
C PHE A 11 -17.00 8.04 4.62
N ARG A 12 -17.48 7.52 5.76
CA ARG A 12 -17.13 7.93 7.13
C ARG A 12 -17.17 9.44 7.34
N GLY A 13 -16.03 10.10 7.57
CA GLY A 13 -15.95 11.56 7.75
C GLY A 13 -15.97 12.37 6.45
N ILE A 14 -16.05 11.71 5.30
CA ILE A 14 -15.90 12.33 3.98
C ILE A 14 -17.22 12.22 3.21
N LYS A 15 -17.86 13.38 3.00
CA LYS A 15 -19.03 13.48 2.12
C LYS A 15 -18.66 13.36 0.64
N ARG A 16 -17.69 14.17 0.20
CA ARG A 16 -17.10 14.11 -1.15
C ARG A 16 -15.66 14.62 -1.11
N LEU A 17 -14.73 13.90 -1.73
CA LEU A 17 -13.32 14.27 -1.82
C LEU A 17 -12.75 13.77 -3.15
N SER A 18 -11.87 14.56 -3.77
CA SER A 18 -11.05 14.13 -4.90
C SER A 18 -9.63 14.64 -4.68
N ILE A 19 -8.65 13.74 -4.67
CA ILE A 19 -7.23 14.06 -4.45
C ILE A 19 -6.39 13.33 -5.49
N SER A 20 -5.41 14.02 -6.05
CA SER A 20 -4.38 13.42 -6.91
C SER A 20 -3.11 13.15 -6.09
N PHE A 21 -2.38 12.10 -6.44
CA PHE A 21 -1.16 11.68 -5.78
C PHE A 21 -0.01 11.64 -6.78
N ASP A 22 1.18 11.89 -6.24
CA ASP A 22 2.46 11.72 -6.91
C ASP A 22 3.18 10.49 -6.32
N GLN A 23 4.42 10.25 -6.74
CA GLN A 23 5.26 9.19 -6.15
C GLN A 23 5.45 9.33 -4.63
N LEU A 24 5.50 10.57 -4.14
CA LEU A 24 5.55 10.90 -2.72
C LEU A 24 4.61 12.06 -2.47
N THR A 25 3.61 11.85 -1.61
CA THR A 25 2.62 12.88 -1.28
C THR A 25 2.53 13.08 0.22
N ALA A 26 2.72 14.32 0.67
CA ALA A 26 2.54 14.70 2.06
C ALA A 26 1.14 15.29 2.25
N LEU A 27 0.31 14.63 3.06
CA LEU A 27 -1.05 15.09 3.37
C LEU A 27 -1.03 15.97 4.63
N ILE A 28 -1.23 17.28 4.43
CA ILE A 28 -1.29 18.27 5.50
C ILE A 28 -2.70 18.84 5.57
N GLY A 29 -3.26 18.89 6.77
CA GLY A 29 -4.51 19.58 7.04
C GLY A 29 -4.93 19.40 8.49
N GLU A 30 -5.95 20.13 8.89
CA GLU A 30 -6.53 20.17 10.25
C GLU A 30 -6.99 18.79 10.76
N ASN A 31 -7.39 18.68 12.03
CA ASN A 31 -7.78 17.37 12.57
C ASN A 31 -9.12 16.84 12.01
N THR A 32 -9.95 17.72 11.42
CA THR A 32 -11.35 17.43 11.08
C THR A 32 -11.62 17.24 9.58
N TRP A 33 -10.66 17.47 8.68
CA TRP A 33 -10.89 17.36 7.23
C TRP A 33 -11.02 15.91 6.71
N GLY A 34 -10.89 14.90 7.58
CA GLY A 34 -11.05 13.50 7.19
C GLY A 34 -9.77 12.79 6.77
N LYS A 35 -8.58 13.28 7.15
CA LYS A 35 -7.27 12.61 6.88
C LYS A 35 -7.28 11.13 7.22
N SER A 36 -7.76 10.79 8.42
CA SER A 36 -7.82 9.41 8.88
C SER A 36 -8.78 8.59 8.03
N SER A 37 -9.94 9.16 7.68
CA SER A 37 -10.92 8.53 6.79
C SER A 37 -10.33 8.26 5.41
N LEU A 38 -9.57 9.19 4.82
CA LEU A 38 -8.88 8.99 3.55
C LEU A 38 -7.89 7.82 3.59
N LEU A 39 -7.09 7.73 4.65
CA LEU A 39 -6.14 6.61 4.83
C LEU A 39 -6.88 5.27 5.05
N ASP A 40 -8.02 5.30 5.74
CA ASP A 40 -8.88 4.12 5.90
C ASP A 40 -9.50 3.69 4.56
N THR A 41 -9.97 4.65 3.74
CA THR A 41 -10.48 4.41 2.39
C THR A 41 -9.46 3.66 1.53
N LEU A 42 -8.19 4.11 1.53
CA LEU A 42 -7.12 3.42 0.80
C LEU A 42 -6.89 2.00 1.32
N SER A 43 -6.91 1.82 2.64
CA SER A 43 -6.75 0.50 3.28
C SER A 43 -7.88 -0.46 2.90
N VAL A 44 -9.10 0.06 2.78
CA VAL A 44 -10.31 -0.68 2.40
C VAL A 44 -10.33 -1.02 0.90
N ALA A 45 -9.91 -0.09 0.05
CA ALA A 45 -9.97 -0.27 -1.40
C ALA A 45 -8.91 -1.27 -1.92
N LEU A 46 -7.74 -1.34 -1.28
CA LEU A 46 -6.64 -2.23 -1.69
C LEU A 46 -6.05 -2.99 -0.49
N PRO A 47 -6.82 -3.91 0.12
CA PRO A 47 -6.39 -4.58 1.34
C PRO A 47 -5.21 -5.53 1.09
N PRO A 48 -4.27 -5.66 2.04
CA PRO A 48 -3.03 -6.42 1.87
C PRO A 48 -3.19 -7.94 1.91
N ASP A 49 -4.32 -8.45 2.38
CA ASP A 49 -4.67 -9.88 2.35
C ASP A 49 -5.23 -10.33 0.98
N GLY A 50 -5.56 -9.37 0.11
CA GLY A 50 -6.18 -9.63 -1.19
C GLY A 50 -7.63 -10.10 -1.09
N VAL A 51 -8.28 -9.94 0.06
CA VAL A 51 -9.70 -10.26 0.25
C VAL A 51 -10.51 -8.97 0.05
N PRO A 52 -11.46 -8.93 -0.91
CA PRO A 52 -12.24 -7.72 -1.16
C PRO A 52 -13.08 -7.34 0.06
N TYR A 53 -12.95 -6.09 0.50
CA TYR A 53 -13.61 -5.57 1.70
C TYR A 53 -15.11 -5.37 1.52
N GLN A 54 -15.92 -5.99 2.39
CA GLN A 54 -17.36 -5.74 2.44
C GLN A 54 -17.65 -4.56 3.36
N PHE A 55 -18.38 -3.56 2.86
CA PHE A 55 -18.71 -2.39 3.66
C PHE A 55 -19.72 -2.70 4.76
N GLU A 56 -19.55 -2.00 5.87
CA GLU A 56 -20.45 -2.06 7.01
C GLU A 56 -21.27 -0.77 7.14
N LEU A 57 -22.32 -0.81 7.97
CA LEU A 57 -23.18 0.36 8.19
C LEU A 57 -22.39 1.55 8.74
N THR A 58 -21.34 1.30 9.51
CA THR A 58 -20.46 2.31 10.10
C THR A 58 -19.58 3.04 9.07
N ASP A 59 -19.44 2.50 7.85
CA ASP A 59 -18.64 3.12 6.80
C ASP A 59 -19.38 4.22 6.06
N PHE A 60 -20.71 4.27 6.11
CA PHE A 60 -21.50 5.29 5.44
C PHE A 60 -21.41 6.63 6.17
N HIS A 61 -21.24 7.72 5.40
CA HIS A 61 -21.18 9.08 5.92
C HIS A 61 -22.47 9.48 6.64
N LEU A 62 -22.30 10.04 7.84
CA LEU A 62 -23.36 10.57 8.69
C LEU A 62 -23.38 12.10 8.58
N ASP A 63 -24.40 12.65 7.90
CA ASP A 63 -24.67 14.09 7.90
C ASP A 63 -25.42 14.46 9.20
N HIS A 64 -24.71 14.91 10.23
CA HIS A 64 -25.33 15.32 11.51
C HIS A 64 -26.08 16.67 11.45
N SER A 65 -26.00 17.39 10.33
CA SER A 65 -26.59 18.72 10.14
C SER A 65 -28.04 18.69 9.67
N ILE A 66 -28.54 17.56 9.20
CA ILE A 66 -29.90 17.41 8.70
C ILE A 66 -30.51 16.21 9.44
N SER A 67 -31.72 16.36 9.97
CA SER A 67 -32.50 15.31 10.65
C SER A 67 -32.89 14.12 9.74
N HIS A 68 -32.20 13.94 8.61
CA HIS A 68 -32.41 12.91 7.60
C HIS A 68 -31.22 11.93 7.54
N PRO A 69 -31.48 10.67 7.16
CA PRO A 69 -30.61 9.54 7.46
C PRO A 69 -29.28 9.59 6.69
N GLN A 70 -28.27 9.02 7.33
CA GLN A 70 -27.00 8.54 6.78
C GLN A 70 -27.04 8.25 5.26
N THR A 71 -26.00 8.62 4.52
CA THR A 71 -25.91 8.41 3.06
C THR A 71 -26.32 6.99 2.64
N GLN A 72 -27.13 6.86 1.58
CA GLN A 72 -27.62 5.56 1.07
C GLN A 72 -26.62 4.90 0.12
N HIS A 73 -25.75 5.70 -0.49
CA HIS A 73 -24.75 5.26 -1.45
C HIS A 73 -23.38 5.72 -1.01
N LEU A 74 -22.42 4.82 -1.17
CA LEU A 74 -21.01 5.04 -0.91
C LEU A 74 -20.23 4.61 -2.14
N GLN A 75 -19.24 5.40 -2.53
CA GLN A 75 -18.41 5.10 -3.69
C GLN A 75 -16.99 5.58 -3.49
N ILE A 76 -16.04 4.73 -3.84
CA ILE A 76 -14.62 5.05 -3.90
C ILE A 76 -14.13 4.64 -5.29
N VAL A 77 -13.47 5.57 -5.97
CA VAL A 77 -12.85 5.35 -7.28
C VAL A 77 -11.36 5.61 -7.17
N LEU A 78 -10.56 4.60 -7.52
CA LEU A 78 -9.11 4.70 -7.65
C LEU A 78 -8.74 4.78 -9.12
N THR A 79 -7.88 5.73 -9.45
CA THR A 79 -7.22 5.81 -10.76
C THR A 79 -5.77 5.38 -10.60
N LEU A 80 -5.40 4.29 -11.26
CA LEU A 80 -4.05 3.74 -11.27
C LEU A 80 -3.43 3.97 -12.65
N LEU A 81 -2.31 4.66 -12.69
CA LEU A 81 -1.57 4.99 -13.90
C LEU A 81 -0.43 3.99 -14.13
N ALA A 82 -0.26 3.50 -15.37
CA ALA A 82 0.91 2.74 -15.77
C ALA A 82 2.17 3.62 -15.71
N HIS A 83 3.29 3.04 -15.24
CA HIS A 83 4.56 3.75 -15.23
C HIS A 83 5.24 3.77 -16.62
N ASP A 84 4.99 2.74 -17.45
CA ASP A 84 5.54 2.62 -18.80
C ASP A 84 4.49 1.97 -19.71
N THR A 85 4.50 2.29 -21.00
CA THR A 85 3.60 1.73 -22.01
C THR A 85 3.76 0.20 -22.11
N ARG A 86 4.98 -0.28 -21.92
CA ARG A 86 5.31 -1.72 -21.87
C ARG A 86 4.87 -2.40 -20.57
N GLU A 87 4.47 -1.65 -19.54
CA GLU A 87 4.02 -2.23 -18.27
C GLU A 87 2.78 -3.09 -18.49
N VAL A 88 1.84 -2.67 -19.34
CA VAL A 88 0.61 -3.39 -19.67
C VAL A 88 0.89 -4.79 -20.25
N GLN A 89 1.99 -4.95 -20.98
CA GLN A 89 2.39 -6.21 -21.61
C GLN A 89 3.12 -7.16 -20.65
N SER A 90 3.45 -6.70 -19.44
CA SER A 90 4.17 -7.52 -18.47
C SER A 90 3.34 -8.73 -18.03
N ARG A 91 4.00 -9.89 -17.92
CA ARG A 91 3.36 -11.17 -17.52
C ARG A 91 2.58 -11.08 -16.22
N ARG A 92 2.99 -10.21 -15.30
CA ARG A 92 2.32 -9.99 -14.01
C ARG A 92 0.89 -9.46 -14.14
N TYR A 93 0.60 -8.67 -15.17
CA TYR A 93 -0.71 -8.04 -15.39
C TYR A 93 -1.61 -8.81 -16.35
N ARG A 94 -1.17 -10.00 -16.81
CA ARG A 94 -1.93 -10.82 -17.77
C ARG A 94 -3.37 -11.08 -17.32
N LYS A 95 -3.61 -11.26 -16.02
CA LYS A 95 -4.94 -11.53 -15.43
C LYS A 95 -5.84 -10.30 -15.36
N ILE A 96 -5.26 -9.10 -15.32
CA ILE A 96 -5.98 -7.83 -15.28
C ILE A 96 -5.83 -7.06 -16.61
N LYS A 97 -5.45 -7.74 -17.69
CA LYS A 97 -5.34 -7.13 -19.01
C LYS A 97 -6.63 -6.42 -19.50
N PRO A 98 -7.86 -6.94 -19.26
CA PRO A 98 -9.06 -6.33 -19.84
C PRO A 98 -9.53 -5.05 -19.14
N VAL A 99 -8.95 -4.68 -17.98
CA VAL A 99 -9.34 -3.46 -17.25
C VAL A 99 -8.51 -2.22 -17.63
N TRP A 100 -7.51 -2.39 -18.49
CA TRP A 100 -6.70 -1.26 -18.94
C TRP A 100 -7.47 -0.41 -19.95
N VAL A 101 -7.52 0.88 -19.66
CA VAL A 101 -8.07 1.91 -20.54
C VAL A 101 -6.89 2.70 -21.10
N SER A 102 -6.82 2.81 -22.42
CA SER A 102 -5.78 3.59 -23.09
C SER A 102 -6.31 5.00 -23.35
N ASP A 103 -5.51 6.00 -23.03
CA ASP A 103 -5.81 7.40 -23.30
C ASP A 103 -5.21 7.85 -24.64
N SER A 104 -5.61 9.04 -25.10
CA SER A 104 -5.13 9.64 -26.35
C SER A 104 -3.62 9.93 -26.38
N GLU A 105 -2.95 9.94 -25.23
CA GLU A 105 -1.51 10.22 -25.08
C GLU A 105 -0.66 8.95 -24.85
N ASP A 106 -1.14 7.77 -25.24
CA ASP A 106 -0.48 6.46 -25.01
C ASP A 106 -0.28 6.11 -23.52
N ALA A 107 -0.92 6.86 -22.62
CA ALA A 107 -1.00 6.56 -21.20
C ALA A 107 -2.06 5.48 -20.95
N HIS A 108 -1.75 4.49 -20.11
CA HIS A 108 -2.69 3.44 -19.73
C HIS A 108 -3.12 3.62 -18.27
N ARG A 109 -4.44 3.61 -18.03
CA ARG A 109 -5.03 3.75 -16.70
C ARG A 109 -5.96 2.59 -16.37
N ILE A 110 -6.14 2.36 -15.09
CA ILE A 110 -7.18 1.49 -14.54
C ILE A 110 -8.04 2.33 -13.61
N TYR A 111 -9.34 2.38 -13.91
CA TYR A 111 -10.34 2.99 -13.04
C TYR A 111 -11.02 1.89 -12.25
N TYR A 112 -10.67 1.75 -10.99
CA TYR A 112 -11.25 0.74 -10.10
C TYR A 112 -12.26 1.40 -9.18
N ARG A 113 -13.50 0.93 -9.21
CA ARG A 113 -14.59 1.40 -8.37
C ARG A 113 -14.99 0.33 -7.37
N ILE A 114 -15.06 0.74 -6.11
CA ILE A 114 -15.72 -0.01 -5.04
C ILE A 114 -16.89 0.83 -4.53
N SER A 115 -18.09 0.27 -4.55
CA SER A 115 -19.32 1.00 -4.18
C SER A 115 -20.22 0.15 -3.30
N ALA A 116 -21.00 0.81 -2.45
CA ALA A 116 -22.00 0.18 -1.62
C ALA A 116 -23.34 0.90 -1.79
N SER A 117 -24.41 0.13 -1.90
CA SER A 117 -25.77 0.61 -1.73
C SER A 117 -26.34 0.01 -0.46
N ARG A 118 -27.08 0.83 0.28
CA ARG A 118 -27.79 0.41 1.48
C ARG A 118 -29.28 0.42 1.23
N GLU A 119 -29.91 -0.73 1.43
CA GLU A 119 -31.36 -0.88 1.53
C GLU A 119 -31.70 -1.30 2.97
N GLN A 120 -32.15 -0.34 3.79
CA GLN A 120 -32.38 -0.53 5.22
C GLN A 120 -31.13 -1.01 5.98
N TYR A 121 -31.04 -2.31 6.26
CA TYR A 121 -29.91 -2.97 6.93
C TYR A 121 -29.10 -3.87 6.00
N ASP A 122 -29.56 -4.11 4.76
CA ASP A 122 -28.81 -4.86 3.77
C ASP A 122 -27.84 -3.93 3.05
N ILE A 123 -26.57 -4.34 2.99
CA ILE A 123 -25.48 -3.57 2.39
C ILE A 123 -24.89 -4.42 1.27
N GLN A 124 -25.07 -3.95 0.05
CA GLN A 124 -24.57 -4.63 -1.13
C GLN A 124 -23.32 -3.92 -1.64
N THR A 125 -22.19 -4.60 -1.50
CA THR A 125 -20.89 -4.11 -1.99
C THR A 125 -20.63 -4.62 -3.40
N HIS A 126 -20.30 -3.70 -4.29
CA HIS A 126 -20.02 -3.95 -5.70
C HIS A 126 -18.59 -3.51 -6.04
N TYR A 127 -17.99 -4.24 -6.98
CA TYR A 127 -16.63 -4.00 -7.47
C TYR A 127 -16.67 -3.93 -8.99
N ASP A 128 -16.35 -2.78 -9.54
CA ASP A 128 -16.41 -2.52 -10.96
C ASP A 128 -15.11 -1.92 -11.46
N PHE A 129 -14.90 -2.04 -12.76
CA PHE A 129 -13.87 -1.31 -13.48
C PHE A 129 -14.56 -0.39 -14.47
N LEU A 130 -14.09 0.85 -14.58
CA LEU A 130 -14.73 1.86 -15.39
C LEU A 130 -13.95 2.12 -16.68
N ASN A 131 -14.67 2.51 -17.73
CA ASN A 131 -14.09 3.06 -18.95
C ASN A 131 -13.71 4.54 -18.75
N ARG A 132 -13.26 5.21 -19.82
CA ARG A 132 -12.91 6.64 -19.80
C ARG A 132 -14.10 7.56 -19.47
N ASP A 133 -15.30 7.15 -19.86
CA ASP A 133 -16.53 7.91 -19.69
C ASP A 133 -17.16 7.74 -18.29
N GLY A 134 -16.61 6.82 -17.48
CA GLY A 134 -17.09 6.52 -16.13
C GLY A 134 -18.10 5.37 -16.07
N ASP A 135 -18.37 4.71 -17.20
CA ASP A 135 -19.29 3.57 -17.27
C ASP A 135 -18.60 2.24 -16.93
N PRO A 136 -19.30 1.29 -16.31
CA PRO A 136 -18.75 -0.02 -16.02
C PRO A 136 -18.36 -0.79 -17.28
N ILE A 137 -17.13 -1.33 -17.30
CA ILE A 137 -16.68 -2.26 -18.32
C ILE A 137 -17.35 -3.62 -18.07
N ALA A 138 -18.01 -4.17 -19.08
CA ALA A 138 -18.61 -5.49 -19.02
C ALA A 138 -17.51 -6.58 -18.90
N LEU A 139 -17.31 -7.09 -17.69
CA LEU A 139 -16.27 -8.08 -17.38
C LEU A 139 -16.87 -9.28 -16.67
N HIS A 140 -16.38 -10.46 -17.02
CA HIS A 140 -16.68 -11.68 -16.25
C HIS A 140 -15.82 -11.72 -14.98
N HIS A 141 -16.44 -12.01 -13.84
CA HIS A 141 -15.78 -12.17 -12.54
C HIS A 141 -14.99 -10.94 -12.06
N THR A 142 -15.61 -9.76 -12.03
CA THR A 142 -15.01 -8.51 -11.54
C THR A 142 -14.31 -8.65 -10.18
N GLN A 143 -14.91 -9.37 -9.24
CA GLN A 143 -14.33 -9.62 -7.92
C GLN A 143 -12.98 -10.35 -7.98
N LYS A 144 -12.80 -11.33 -8.88
CA LYS A 144 -11.52 -12.03 -9.04
C LYS A 144 -10.44 -11.13 -9.62
N ILE A 145 -10.84 -10.23 -10.53
CA ILE A 145 -9.93 -9.24 -11.12
C ILE A 145 -9.52 -8.21 -10.05
N ALA A 146 -10.45 -7.78 -9.20
CA ALA A 146 -10.17 -6.92 -8.04
C ALA A 146 -9.19 -7.59 -7.07
N GLN A 147 -9.38 -8.87 -6.73
CA GLN A 147 -8.43 -9.65 -5.91
C GLN A 147 -7.03 -9.67 -6.52
N GLU A 148 -6.92 -9.87 -7.83
CA GLU A 148 -5.64 -9.84 -8.53
C GLU A 148 -4.99 -8.45 -8.46
N LEU A 149 -5.78 -7.38 -8.60
CA LEU A 149 -5.31 -6.00 -8.44
C LEU A 149 -4.76 -5.75 -7.03
N MET A 150 -5.52 -6.14 -6.00
CA MET A 150 -5.12 -6.03 -4.58
C MET A 150 -3.83 -6.81 -4.30
N SER A 151 -3.68 -8.01 -4.87
CA SER A 151 -2.46 -8.81 -4.72
C SER A 151 -1.23 -8.16 -5.35
N LEU A 152 -1.43 -7.32 -6.38
CA LEU A 152 -0.36 -6.67 -7.13
C LEU A 152 0.00 -5.31 -6.57
N HIS A 153 -0.97 -4.58 -6.00
CA HIS A 153 -0.80 -3.24 -5.45
C HIS A 153 -1.51 -3.09 -4.09
N PRO A 154 -1.10 -3.84 -3.06
CA PRO A 154 -1.74 -3.74 -1.75
C PRO A 154 -1.34 -2.44 -1.04
N VAL A 155 -2.27 -1.83 -0.30
CA VAL A 155 -1.98 -0.72 0.60
C VAL A 155 -1.45 -1.27 1.92
N ILE A 156 -0.27 -0.79 2.33
CA ILE A 156 0.38 -1.17 3.58
C ILE A 156 0.50 0.10 4.43
N ARG A 157 -0.20 0.11 5.56
CA ARG A 157 -0.21 1.24 6.48
C ARG A 157 0.85 1.08 7.55
N LEU A 158 1.87 1.93 7.52
CA LEU A 158 2.95 1.96 8.50
C LEU A 158 2.42 2.54 9.81
N LYS A 159 1.99 1.66 10.73
CA LYS A 159 1.60 2.05 12.10
C LYS A 159 2.78 1.91 13.05
N ASP A 160 2.73 2.66 14.14
CA ASP A 160 3.66 2.51 15.26
C ASP A 160 3.66 1.05 15.75
N SER A 161 4.86 0.48 15.82
CA SER A 161 5.11 -0.93 16.16
C SER A 161 4.57 -1.39 17.52
N ARG A 162 4.16 -0.44 18.36
CA ARG A 162 3.60 -0.69 19.70
C ARG A 162 2.11 -1.04 19.68
N ARG A 163 1.40 -0.83 18.57
CA ARG A 163 -0.08 -0.92 18.49
C ARG A 163 -0.63 -2.14 17.76
N PHE A 164 0.19 -3.14 17.42
CA PHE A 164 -0.28 -4.36 16.77
C PHE A 164 -0.68 -5.43 17.80
N GLU A 165 -1.97 -5.78 17.83
CA GLU A 165 -2.47 -6.99 18.49
C GLU A 165 -2.14 -8.23 17.65
N ARG A 166 -1.68 -9.28 18.32
CA ARG A 166 -1.19 -10.51 17.69
C ARG A 166 -2.37 -11.42 17.35
N THR A 167 -2.47 -11.87 16.10
CA THR A 167 -3.15 -13.14 15.80
C THR A 167 -2.14 -14.29 15.94
N ALA A 168 -2.54 -15.34 16.65
CA ALA A 168 -1.66 -16.39 17.13
C ALA A 168 -1.10 -17.32 16.03
N GLU A 169 0.12 -17.79 16.32
CA GLU A 169 0.72 -19.09 16.00
C GLU A 169 0.37 -19.77 14.66
N SER A 170 1.30 -19.64 13.71
CA SER A 170 1.55 -20.68 12.72
C SER A 170 3.01 -21.12 12.78
N ASN A 171 3.24 -22.42 12.59
CA ASN A 171 4.57 -23.02 12.46
C ASN A 171 5.17 -22.61 11.11
N GLY A 172 5.79 -21.44 11.13
CA GLY A 172 6.08 -20.65 9.95
C GLY A 172 7.29 -21.02 9.10
N SER A 173 7.18 -20.65 7.82
CA SER A 173 8.23 -20.64 6.79
C SER A 173 9.56 -20.00 7.25
N PHE A 174 10.67 -20.29 6.57
CA PHE A 174 11.99 -19.68 6.83
C PHE A 174 11.92 -18.15 7.02
N ASN A 175 11.14 -17.46 6.19
CA ASN A 175 10.94 -16.01 6.28
C ASN A 175 10.21 -15.58 7.55
N GLU A 176 9.21 -16.34 8.02
CA GLU A 176 8.46 -16.01 9.24
C GLU A 176 9.33 -16.15 10.49
N ARG A 177 10.27 -17.12 10.50
CA ARG A 177 11.26 -17.25 11.58
C ARG A 177 12.21 -16.05 11.60
N ILE A 178 12.64 -15.58 10.43
CA ILE A 178 13.47 -14.39 10.27
C ILE A 178 12.71 -13.13 10.74
N GLU A 179 11.46 -12.97 10.31
CA GLU A 179 10.58 -11.87 10.74
C GLU A 179 10.41 -11.85 12.27
N LYS A 180 10.15 -13.01 12.90
CA LYS A 180 10.05 -13.14 14.38
C LYS A 180 11.35 -12.73 15.08
N ARG A 181 12.50 -13.17 14.58
CA ARG A 181 13.81 -12.84 15.15
C ARG A 181 14.09 -11.33 15.10
N ILE A 182 13.87 -10.73 13.94
CA ILE A 182 14.04 -9.28 13.73
C ILE A 182 13.14 -8.47 14.66
N ASN A 183 11.86 -8.84 14.75
CA ASN A 183 10.90 -8.19 15.64
C ASN A 183 11.36 -8.25 17.10
N ASN A 184 11.88 -9.38 17.56
CA ASN A 184 12.40 -9.53 18.92
C ASN A 184 13.60 -8.61 19.15
N THR A 185 14.55 -8.58 18.22
CA THR A 185 15.72 -7.69 18.32
C THR A 185 15.33 -6.21 18.35
N CYS A 186 14.37 -5.78 17.51
CA CYS A 186 13.86 -4.41 17.51
C CYS A 186 13.18 -4.04 18.84
N ARG A 187 12.35 -4.94 19.38
CA ARG A 187 11.70 -4.73 20.69
C ARG A 187 12.73 -4.60 21.82
N ARG A 188 13.74 -5.49 21.86
CA ARG A 188 14.81 -5.42 22.86
C ARG A 188 15.61 -4.13 22.75
N LEU A 189 15.90 -3.67 21.53
CA LEU A 189 16.55 -2.38 21.29
C LEU A 189 15.73 -1.19 21.81
N MET A 190 14.42 -1.20 21.61
CA MET A 190 13.54 -0.11 22.06
C MET A 190 13.27 -0.15 23.57
N ALA A 191 13.18 -1.34 24.17
CA ALA A 191 12.92 -1.50 25.59
C ALA A 191 14.18 -1.29 26.45
N ILE A 192 15.32 -1.88 26.05
CA ILE A 192 16.58 -1.78 26.78
C ILE A 192 17.77 -1.75 25.79
N PRO A 193 18.21 -0.55 25.36
CA PRO A 193 19.21 -0.37 24.30
C PRO A 193 20.56 -1.07 24.54
N GLY A 194 20.91 -1.36 25.80
CA GLY A 194 22.17 -2.02 26.19
C GLY A 194 22.20 -3.53 25.99
N HIS A 195 21.05 -4.20 25.83
CA HIS A 195 20.98 -5.66 25.79
C HIS A 195 21.15 -6.27 24.39
N VAL A 196 21.28 -5.46 23.34
CA VAL A 196 21.45 -5.96 21.98
C VAL A 196 22.89 -5.73 21.51
N ASN A 197 23.61 -6.83 21.31
CA ASN A 197 25.02 -6.78 20.91
C ASN A 197 25.16 -6.36 19.43
N LYS A 198 26.30 -5.75 19.07
CA LYS A 198 26.70 -5.41 17.69
C LYS A 198 26.53 -6.59 16.73
N GLY A 199 26.85 -7.81 17.16
CA GLY A 199 26.66 -9.03 16.36
C GLY A 199 25.19 -9.37 16.07
N GLU A 200 24.31 -9.23 17.07
CA GLU A 200 22.86 -9.44 16.91
C GLU A 200 22.26 -8.38 15.98
N MET A 201 22.67 -7.11 16.11
CA MET A 201 22.26 -6.04 15.21
C MET A 201 22.68 -6.31 13.76
N ARG A 202 23.95 -6.67 13.54
CA ARG A 202 24.47 -6.96 12.19
C ARG A 202 23.76 -8.15 11.56
N SER A 203 23.52 -9.22 12.34
CA SER A 203 22.77 -10.39 11.87
C SER A 203 21.32 -10.06 11.55
N SER A 204 20.66 -9.20 12.34
CA SER A 204 19.28 -8.78 12.11
C SER A 204 19.16 -7.89 10.88
N LEU A 205 20.10 -6.97 10.67
CA LEU A 205 20.19 -6.13 9.47
C LEU A 205 20.42 -6.97 8.21
N LYS A 206 21.34 -7.95 8.26
CA LYS A 206 21.57 -8.86 7.12
C LYS A 206 20.33 -9.69 6.79
N SER A 207 19.63 -10.20 7.81
CA SER A 207 18.42 -11.01 7.62
C SER A 207 17.25 -10.16 7.15
N MET A 208 17.13 -8.92 7.63
CA MET A 208 16.22 -7.91 7.10
C MET A 208 16.52 -7.65 5.63
N GLY A 209 17.79 -7.53 5.28
CA GLY A 209 18.23 -7.34 3.92
C GLY A 209 17.80 -8.44 2.96
N MET A 210 17.91 -9.70 3.39
CA MET A 210 17.40 -10.83 2.63
C MET A 210 15.87 -10.81 2.50
N LEU A 211 15.14 -10.35 3.52
CA LEU A 211 13.69 -10.19 3.43
C LEU A 211 13.31 -9.06 2.48
N VAL A 212 14.00 -7.92 2.57
CA VAL A 212 13.80 -6.78 1.68
C VAL A 212 14.07 -7.23 0.25
N GLU A 213 15.17 -7.94 0.00
CA GLU A 213 15.44 -8.50 -1.32
C GLU A 213 14.40 -9.56 -1.69
N HIS A 214 13.95 -10.43 -0.80
CA HIS A 214 12.90 -11.40 -1.13
C HIS A 214 11.56 -10.73 -1.52
N TYR A 215 11.16 -9.67 -0.82
CA TYR A 215 9.89 -8.97 -1.03
C TYR A 215 9.96 -7.87 -2.10
N PHE A 216 11.12 -7.25 -2.27
CA PHE A 216 11.37 -6.10 -3.13
C PHE A 216 12.48 -6.33 -4.17
N SER A 217 13.00 -7.55 -4.38
CA SER A 217 13.95 -7.82 -5.47
C SER A 217 13.27 -7.61 -6.80
N PHE A 218 13.45 -6.41 -7.29
CA PHE A 218 13.36 -6.08 -8.68
C PHE A 218 14.64 -6.59 -9.33
N LYS A 219 14.54 -7.59 -10.22
CA LYS A 219 15.43 -7.58 -11.38
C LYS A 219 15.02 -6.35 -12.20
N SER A 220 15.63 -5.21 -11.91
CA SER A 220 15.53 -4.03 -12.75
C SER A 220 16.01 -4.45 -14.14
N ASN A 221 15.16 -4.27 -15.15
CA ASN A 221 15.70 -4.03 -16.47
C ASN A 221 16.42 -2.69 -16.37
N THR A 222 17.74 -2.74 -16.23
CA THR A 222 18.61 -1.59 -16.33
C THR A 222 18.40 -0.96 -17.70
N ARG A 223 17.73 0.19 -17.72
CA ARG A 223 17.89 1.35 -18.62
C ARG A 223 16.57 2.10 -18.72
N MET A 224 16.49 3.23 -18.03
CA MET A 224 16.39 4.55 -18.66
C MET A 224 16.31 5.60 -17.55
N VAL A 225 17.32 6.47 -17.56
CA VAL A 225 17.38 7.70 -16.79
C VAL A 225 16.48 8.71 -17.50
N HIS A 226 15.55 9.32 -16.78
CA HIS A 226 15.05 10.65 -17.16
C HIS A 226 15.11 11.58 -15.95
N ASN A 227 15.76 12.72 -16.19
CA ASN A 227 16.11 13.74 -15.22
C ASN A 227 14.87 14.47 -14.70
N GLN A 228 14.68 14.57 -13.39
CA GLN A 228 14.35 15.83 -12.71
C GLN A 228 14.93 15.81 -11.28
N PRO A 229 15.58 16.90 -10.81
CA PRO A 229 16.18 16.97 -9.48
C PRO A 229 15.19 17.58 -8.50
N ARG A 230 14.86 16.88 -7.40
CA ARG A 230 14.37 17.53 -6.17
C ARG A 230 14.85 16.80 -4.93
N ASP A 231 15.36 17.62 -4.01
CA ASP A 231 15.91 17.25 -2.71
C ASP A 231 14.87 16.58 -1.83
N GLY A 232 15.09 15.29 -1.57
CA GLY A 232 14.41 14.53 -0.54
C GLY A 232 15.45 13.87 0.35
N ILE A 233 15.19 13.81 1.65
CA ILE A 233 16.08 13.26 2.70
C ILE A 233 16.52 11.80 2.43
N PHE A 234 15.90 11.12 1.45
CA PHE A 234 16.19 9.76 1.02
C PHE A 234 16.90 9.63 -0.34
N TYR A 235 17.25 10.73 -1.01
CA TYR A 235 17.98 10.70 -2.29
C TYR A 235 19.19 11.62 -2.24
N THR A 236 20.27 11.15 -1.63
CA THR A 236 21.60 11.71 -1.89
C THR A 236 22.14 11.10 -3.19
N THR A 237 22.32 11.96 -4.19
CA THR A 237 23.33 11.89 -5.27
C THR A 237 23.31 10.70 -6.25
N LYS A 238 23.28 11.06 -7.55
CA LYS A 238 23.46 10.20 -8.71
C LYS A 238 24.73 9.33 -8.59
N SER A 239 24.56 8.01 -8.51
CA SER A 239 25.24 6.95 -9.28
C SER A 239 25.16 5.64 -8.50
N ASP A 240 24.71 4.59 -9.17
CA ASP A 240 24.53 3.23 -8.67
C ASP A 240 23.37 3.05 -7.70
N SER A 241 22.46 2.14 -8.05
CA SER A 241 21.37 1.69 -7.18
C SER A 241 21.97 0.89 -6.03
N ILE A 242 22.55 1.59 -5.06
CA ILE A 242 23.02 1.03 -3.79
C ILE A 242 21.79 0.35 -3.17
N SER A 243 21.82 -0.97 -3.08
CA SER A 243 20.75 -1.70 -2.40
C SER A 243 20.63 -1.18 -0.97
N ILE A 244 19.44 -1.25 -0.37
CA ILE A 244 19.25 -0.91 1.05
C ILE A 244 20.29 -1.65 1.91
N ASN A 245 20.70 -2.85 1.49
CA ASN A 245 21.78 -3.62 2.13
C ASN A 245 23.14 -2.95 2.00
N ASP A 246 23.50 -2.50 0.82
CA ASP A 246 24.78 -1.83 0.56
C ASP A 246 24.84 -0.51 1.34
N TYR A 247 23.72 0.23 1.44
CA TYR A 247 23.66 1.45 2.24
C TYR A 247 23.78 1.17 3.74
N VAL A 248 23.15 0.10 4.24
CA VAL A 248 23.27 -0.35 5.64
C VAL A 248 24.69 -0.82 5.97
N GLU A 249 25.34 -1.51 5.03
CA GLU A 249 26.71 -2.02 5.18
C GLU A 249 27.73 -0.87 5.11
N GLN A 250 27.58 0.06 4.17
CA GLN A 250 28.44 1.24 4.01
C GLN A 250 28.24 2.28 5.13
N SER A 251 27.02 2.43 5.66
CA SER A 251 26.74 3.33 6.77
C SER A 251 27.30 2.76 8.08
N ASN A 252 28.46 3.26 8.52
CA ASN A 252 29.00 2.97 9.85
C ASN A 252 28.27 3.69 11.00
N ASN A 253 27.32 4.57 10.70
CA ASN A 253 26.56 5.30 11.71
C ASN A 253 25.53 4.38 12.40
N LYS A 254 25.70 4.20 13.72
CA LYS A 254 24.79 3.41 14.57
C LYS A 254 23.35 3.94 14.52
N GLN A 255 23.15 5.25 14.46
CA GLN A 255 21.82 5.86 14.44
C GLN A 255 21.08 5.55 13.13
N THR A 256 21.75 5.67 11.99
CA THR A 256 21.18 5.34 10.67
C THR A 256 20.77 3.87 10.59
N ARG A 257 21.62 2.96 11.10
CA ARG A 257 21.30 1.53 11.17
C ARG A 257 20.09 1.25 12.06
N LEU A 258 19.95 1.93 13.19
CA LEU A 258 18.78 1.80 14.07
C LEU A 258 17.51 2.36 13.43
N LEU A 259 17.59 3.47 12.70
CA LEU A 259 16.46 4.07 12.00
C LEU A 259 15.95 3.15 10.88
N LEU A 260 16.87 2.62 10.06
CA LEU A 260 16.55 1.65 9.01
C LEU A 260 15.93 0.38 9.58
N LEU A 261 16.50 -0.14 10.66
CA LEU A 261 15.94 -1.28 11.40
C LEU A 261 14.54 -0.96 11.94
N GLY A 262 14.31 0.25 12.46
CA GLY A 262 13.01 0.71 12.90
C GLY A 262 11.97 0.75 11.77
N LEU A 263 12.35 1.33 10.62
CA LEU A 263 11.50 1.46 9.44
C LEU A 263 11.14 0.10 8.84
N LEU A 264 12.13 -0.78 8.69
CA LEU A 264 11.92 -2.14 8.17
C LEU A 264 11.06 -2.98 9.11
N ASN A 265 11.22 -2.80 10.42
CA ASN A 265 10.38 -3.45 11.40
C ASN A 265 8.94 -2.94 11.35
N ALA A 266 8.74 -1.63 11.21
CA ALA A 266 7.41 -1.04 11.02
C ALA A 266 6.73 -1.59 9.76
N TYR A 267 7.49 -1.75 8.66
CA TYR A 267 6.99 -2.38 7.43
C TYR A 267 6.56 -3.83 7.65
N LEU A 268 7.41 -4.66 8.27
CA LEU A 268 7.09 -6.08 8.52
C LEU A 268 5.84 -6.24 9.40
N GLN A 269 5.65 -5.35 10.37
CA GLN A 269 4.46 -5.36 11.22
C GLN A 269 3.22 -4.87 10.47
N ALA A 270 3.35 -3.82 9.66
CA ALA A 270 2.28 -3.31 8.81
C ALA A 270 1.79 -4.32 7.77
N LYS A 271 2.70 -5.13 7.21
CA LYS A 271 2.35 -6.25 6.32
C LYS A 271 1.51 -7.32 7.05
N GLY A 272 1.73 -7.49 8.35
CA GLY A 272 1.08 -8.52 9.15
C GLY A 272 1.43 -9.94 8.69
N PRO A 273 0.55 -10.94 8.92
CA PRO A 273 0.78 -12.33 8.53
C PRO A 273 0.72 -12.55 7.00
N ASN A 274 0.33 -11.53 6.24
CA ASN A 274 0.02 -11.67 4.82
C ASN A 274 1.29 -11.91 3.98
N ARG A 275 1.23 -12.91 3.10
CA ARG A 275 2.32 -13.16 2.14
C ARG A 275 2.08 -12.31 0.90
N LEU A 276 2.89 -11.27 0.74
CA LEU A 276 2.91 -10.48 -0.48
C LEU A 276 3.27 -11.35 -1.67
N ARG A 277 2.51 -11.20 -2.75
CA ARG A 277 2.80 -11.86 -4.02
C ARG A 277 4.18 -11.43 -4.53
N ARG A 278 4.92 -12.38 -5.11
CA ARG A 278 6.20 -12.06 -5.76
C ARG A 278 5.97 -10.99 -6.85
N GLY A 279 6.69 -9.88 -6.72
CA GLY A 279 6.59 -8.74 -7.61
C GLY A 279 5.46 -7.76 -7.30
N ALA A 280 4.72 -7.91 -6.18
CA ALA A 280 3.78 -6.89 -5.73
C ALA A 280 4.48 -5.52 -5.55
N ARG A 281 3.76 -4.44 -5.82
CA ARG A 281 4.20 -3.06 -5.66
C ARG A 281 3.28 -2.39 -4.63
N PRO A 282 3.56 -2.54 -3.34
CA PRO A 282 2.68 -2.00 -2.32
C PRO A 282 2.68 -0.47 -2.32
N ILE A 283 1.54 0.11 -1.98
CA ILE A 283 1.39 1.54 -1.71
C ILE A 283 1.61 1.72 -0.20
N LEU A 284 2.64 2.46 0.18
CA LEU A 284 2.94 2.72 1.59
C LEU A 284 2.24 4.01 2.03
N ILE A 285 1.51 3.94 3.14
CA ILE A 285 0.83 5.09 3.76
C ILE A 285 1.13 5.20 5.25
#